data_AF-A0A3Q1BWY8-F1
#
_entry.id   AF-A0A3Q1BWY8-F1
#
_cell.length_a   1.000
_cell.length_b   1.000
_cell.length_c   1.000
_cell.angle_alpha   90.00
_cell.angle_beta   90.00
_cell.angle_gamma   90.00
#
_symmetry.space_group_name_H-M   'P 1'
#
loop_
_entity.id
_entity.type
_entity.pdbx_description
1 polymer ?
#
loop_
_entity_poly.entity_id
_entity_poly.type
_entity_poly.pdbx_seq_one_letter_code
_entity_poly.pdbx_strand_id
1 'polypeptide(L)'
;QPRCYFLFYSVNNICLLVSKELSPHVRFLLIVEEWLLMQKEEIQQDRWRRSPRDPNLPRTSRRNHKKAKSSRDCHLEKKEMRVRDLGLGYDSDEIVLFRYCVGTCYSSRKNYDVALKALMSNGRISSKKVSSQPCCRPTRYETVSFMDAQTTWQTIKWLSAANCSCVG
;
A
#
# COMPACT_ATOMS: atom_id res chain seq x y z
N GLN A 1 7.61 31.16 8.96
CA GLN A 1 7.76 31.43 10.40
C GLN A 1 6.65 30.72 11.16
N PRO A 2 6.93 29.63 11.89
CA PRO A 2 5.94 29.04 12.78
C PRO A 2 5.72 29.97 13.98
N ARG A 3 4.45 30.23 14.32
CA ARG A 3 4.07 30.97 15.53
C ARG A 3 3.92 29.96 16.67
N CYS A 4 4.75 30.06 17.70
CA CYS A 4 4.55 29.32 18.94
C CYS A 4 3.39 29.96 19.71
N TYR A 5 2.39 29.16 20.09
CA TYR A 5 1.31 29.59 20.97
C TYR A 5 1.52 28.97 22.34
N PHE A 6 1.77 29.82 23.34
CA PHE A 6 1.87 29.42 24.75
C PHE A 6 0.47 29.47 25.38
N LEU A 7 0.05 28.38 26.02
CA LEU A 7 -1.15 28.35 26.85
C LEU A 7 -0.72 28.27 28.31
N PHE A 8 -1.17 29.24 29.10
CA PHE A 8 -0.98 29.26 30.54
C PHE A 8 -2.13 28.51 31.19
N TYR A 9 -1.81 27.42 31.90
CA TYR A 9 -2.76 26.73 32.76
C TYR A 9 -2.39 26.99 34.22
N SER A 10 -3.37 27.45 35.00
CA SER A 10 -3.24 27.62 36.44
C SER A 10 -3.90 26.43 37.13
N VAL A 11 -3.12 25.63 37.84
CA VAL A 11 -3.62 24.56 38.72
C VAL A 11 -2.99 24.79 40.09
N ASN A 12 -3.82 24.96 41.13
CA ASN A 12 -3.36 25.17 42.51
C ASN A 12 -2.32 26.30 42.65
N ASN A 13 -2.54 27.45 41.99
CA ASN A 13 -1.60 28.59 41.95
C ASN A 13 -0.20 28.30 41.33
N ILE A 14 -0.05 27.18 40.63
CA ILE A 14 1.17 26.88 39.87
C ILE A 14 0.89 27.14 38.39
N CYS A 15 1.67 28.04 37.78
CA CYS A 15 1.64 28.30 36.35
C CYS A 15 2.53 27.28 35.63
N LEU A 16 1.90 26.35 34.90
CA LEU A 16 2.63 25.40 34.05
C LEU A 16 2.72 25.97 32.62
N LEU A 17 3.94 26.08 32.11
CA LEU A 17 4.21 26.53 30.74
C LEU A 17 4.28 25.29 29.85
N VAL A 18 3.19 25.03 29.11
CA VAL A 18 3.11 23.90 28.19
C VAL A 18 3.34 24.39 26.76
N SER A 19 4.47 23.99 26.18
CA SER A 19 4.77 24.21 24.77
C SER A 19 3.91 23.28 23.90
N LYS A 20 2.91 23.82 23.20
CA LYS A 20 2.28 23.10 22.08
C LYS A 20 3.14 23.27 20.83
N GLU A 21 4.09 22.37 20.65
CA GLU A 21 4.72 22.19 19.34
C GLU A 21 3.72 21.50 18.41
N LEU A 22 3.26 22.24 17.40
CA LEU A 22 2.50 21.70 16.28
C LEU A 22 3.48 20.92 15.37
N SER A 23 4.00 19.80 15.87
CA SER A 23 4.86 18.90 15.10
C SER A 23 4.01 17.78 14.48
N PRO A 24 4.04 17.59 13.14
CA PRO A 24 3.34 16.48 12.48
C PRO A 24 3.88 15.10 12.91
N HIS A 25 5.01 15.07 13.63
CA HIS A 25 5.65 13.85 14.10
C HIS A 25 4.97 13.21 15.33
N VAL A 26 4.23 13.98 16.16
CA VAL A 26 3.50 13.40 17.30
C VAL A 26 2.20 12.73 16.84
N ARG A 27 1.59 13.22 15.75
CA ARG A 27 0.56 12.46 15.04
C ARG A 27 1.14 11.16 14.48
N PHE A 28 2.34 11.18 13.92
CA PHE A 28 2.94 9.97 13.35
C PHE A 28 3.34 8.95 14.43
N LEU A 29 3.89 9.36 15.57
CA LEU A 29 4.24 8.45 16.67
C LEU A 29 3.00 7.84 17.35
N LEU A 30 1.93 8.63 17.56
CA LEU A 30 0.65 8.09 18.05
C LEU A 30 -0.02 7.19 17.00
N ILE A 31 -0.01 7.56 15.71
CA ILE A 31 -0.58 6.74 14.63
C ILE A 31 0.23 5.45 14.43
N VAL A 32 1.55 5.44 14.62
CA VAL A 32 2.38 4.24 14.51
C VAL A 32 2.19 3.31 15.70
N GLU A 33 2.09 3.82 16.94
CA GLU A 33 1.74 2.99 18.10
C GLU A 33 0.30 2.45 18.01
N GLU A 34 -0.64 3.25 17.48
CA GLU A 34 -2.05 2.88 17.28
C GLU A 34 -2.19 1.87 16.11
N TRP A 35 -1.40 1.98 15.03
CA TRP A 35 -1.33 0.98 13.96
C TRP A 35 -0.66 -0.34 14.38
N LEU A 36 0.37 -0.29 15.23
CA LEU A 36 1.04 -1.49 15.73
C LEU A 36 0.12 -2.30 16.67
N LEU A 37 -0.77 -1.60 17.40
CA LEU A 37 -1.83 -2.21 18.21
C LEU A 37 -2.98 -2.75 17.34
N MET A 38 -3.37 -2.04 16.28
CA MET A 38 -4.40 -2.54 15.34
C MET A 38 -3.95 -3.79 14.56
N GLN A 39 -2.67 -3.94 14.20
CA GLN A 39 -2.16 -5.17 13.56
C GLN A 39 -2.11 -6.38 14.51
N LYS A 40 -2.00 -6.17 15.82
CA LYS A 40 -2.00 -7.27 16.80
C LYS A 40 -3.40 -7.81 17.09
N GLU A 41 -4.46 -7.01 16.96
CA GLU A 41 -5.84 -7.46 17.19
C GLU A 41 -6.47 -8.20 16.00
N GLU A 42 -6.09 -7.87 14.76
CA GLU A 42 -6.65 -8.52 13.55
C GLU A 42 -6.19 -9.98 13.39
N ILE A 43 -5.01 -10.34 13.93
CA ILE A 43 -4.47 -11.72 13.86
C ILE A 43 -5.13 -12.66 14.89
N GLN A 44 -5.71 -12.13 15.98
CA GLN A 44 -6.30 -12.95 17.07
C GLN A 44 -7.83 -13.12 16.94
N GLN A 45 -8.57 -12.17 16.34
CA GLN A 45 -10.04 -12.27 16.26
C GLN A 45 -10.57 -13.28 15.23
N ASP A 46 -9.79 -13.65 14.21
CA ASP A 46 -10.18 -14.68 13.22
C ASP A 46 -10.15 -16.13 13.78
N ARG A 47 -9.73 -16.31 15.04
CA ARG A 47 -9.59 -17.64 15.66
C ARG A 47 -10.80 -18.09 16.51
N TRP A 48 -11.76 -17.23 16.88
CA TRP A 48 -12.84 -17.61 17.82
C TRP A 48 -14.26 -17.06 17.57
N ARG A 49 -14.73 -17.04 16.32
CA ARG A 49 -16.18 -16.97 16.02
C ARG A 49 -16.63 -18.18 15.21
N ARG A 50 -16.52 -19.38 15.80
CA ARG A 50 -17.27 -20.55 15.34
C ARG A 50 -18.37 -20.85 16.35
N SER A 51 -19.61 -20.54 16.00
CA SER A 51 -20.77 -21.06 16.73
C SER A 51 -20.78 -22.60 16.61
N PRO A 52 -21.18 -23.35 17.67
CA PRO A 52 -21.34 -24.79 17.60
C PRO A 52 -22.26 -25.20 16.45
N ARG A 53 -21.89 -26.27 15.75
CA ARG A 53 -22.61 -26.79 14.59
C ARG A 53 -23.83 -27.59 15.07
N ASP A 54 -25.02 -27.15 14.71
CA ASP A 54 -26.27 -27.91 14.90
C ASP A 54 -26.19 -29.23 14.08
N PRO A 55 -26.39 -30.41 14.71
CA PRO A 55 -26.32 -31.70 14.03
C PRO A 55 -27.39 -31.91 12.95
N ASN A 56 -28.46 -31.10 12.91
CA ASN A 56 -29.65 -31.41 12.11
C ASN A 56 -29.79 -30.62 10.79
N LEU A 57 -28.76 -29.93 10.29
CA LEU A 57 -28.85 -29.24 9.00
C LEU A 57 -28.44 -30.14 7.81
N PRO A 58 -29.26 -30.26 6.75
CA PRO A 58 -28.91 -31.03 5.56
C PRO A 58 -27.66 -30.45 4.87
N ARG A 59 -26.73 -31.33 4.49
CA ARG A 59 -25.44 -31.01 3.86
C ARG A 59 -25.64 -30.37 2.48
N THR A 60 -25.86 -29.07 2.42
CA THR A 60 -25.61 -28.33 1.19
C THR A 60 -24.10 -28.28 0.96
N SER A 61 -23.68 -28.77 -0.20
CA SER A 61 -22.30 -28.81 -0.65
C SER A 61 -21.68 -27.42 -0.49
N ARG A 62 -20.86 -27.24 0.54
CA ARG A 62 -19.98 -26.08 0.70
C ARG A 62 -19.06 -26.08 -0.50
N ARG A 63 -19.44 -25.31 -1.53
CA ARG A 63 -18.56 -24.97 -2.64
C ARG A 63 -17.24 -24.51 -2.05
N ASN A 64 -16.21 -25.29 -2.31
CA ASN A 64 -14.81 -25.01 -2.01
C ASN A 64 -14.55 -23.52 -2.09
N HIS A 65 -14.29 -22.91 -0.94
CA HIS A 65 -13.66 -21.60 -0.88
C HIS A 65 -12.26 -21.81 -1.46
N LYS A 66 -12.12 -21.66 -2.78
CA LYS A 66 -10.83 -21.56 -3.48
C LYS A 66 -10.19 -20.22 -3.09
N LYS A 67 -9.83 -20.07 -1.81
CA LYS A 67 -9.11 -18.92 -1.29
C LYS A 67 -7.61 -19.29 -1.23
N ALA A 68 -7.03 -19.42 -2.43
CA ALA A 68 -5.59 -19.58 -2.65
C ALA A 68 -5.25 -19.31 -4.13
N LYS A 69 -5.75 -18.19 -4.69
CA LYS A 69 -5.45 -17.77 -6.07
C LYS A 69 -4.94 -16.32 -6.16
N SER A 70 -4.64 -15.68 -5.02
CA SER A 70 -4.44 -14.22 -4.98
C SER A 70 -3.02 -13.73 -5.26
N SER A 71 -2.01 -14.60 -5.42
CA SER A 71 -0.64 -14.13 -5.71
C SER A 71 -0.34 -13.91 -7.20
N ARG A 72 -1.23 -14.35 -8.10
CA ARG A 72 -1.00 -14.25 -9.56
C ARG A 72 -1.74 -13.09 -10.23
N ASP A 73 -2.86 -12.65 -9.67
CA ASP A 73 -3.66 -11.57 -10.25
C ASP A 73 -3.05 -10.21 -9.91
N CYS A 74 -3.37 -9.15 -10.66
CA CYS A 74 -2.82 -7.81 -10.43
C CYS A 74 -3.19 -7.27 -9.03
N HIS A 75 -2.19 -6.98 -8.20
CA HIS A 75 -2.35 -6.50 -6.83
C HIS A 75 -1.23 -5.52 -6.45
N LEU A 76 -1.41 -4.91 -5.27
CA LEU A 76 -0.47 -3.97 -4.68
C LEU A 76 0.43 -4.72 -3.68
N GLU A 77 1.74 -4.58 -3.85
CA GLU A 77 2.77 -5.12 -2.96
C GLU A 77 3.52 -3.99 -2.27
N LYS A 78 4.13 -4.27 -1.11
CA LYS A 78 4.89 -3.27 -0.32
C LYS A 78 6.27 -3.81 0.04
N LYS A 79 7.28 -2.94 0.00
CA LYS A 79 8.66 -3.27 0.36
C LYS A 79 9.36 -2.08 1.01
N GLU A 80 10.10 -2.34 2.07
CA GLU A 80 10.99 -1.36 2.69
C GLU A 80 12.21 -1.14 1.80
N MET A 81 12.51 0.11 1.48
CA MET A 81 13.63 0.50 0.62
C MET A 81 14.29 1.75 1.19
N ARG A 82 15.62 1.85 1.06
CA ARG A 82 16.31 3.12 1.36
C ARG A 82 16.02 4.12 0.25
N VAL A 83 15.93 5.39 0.61
CA VAL A 83 15.68 6.47 -0.35
C VAL A 83 16.75 6.52 -1.44
N ARG A 84 18.04 6.36 -1.09
CA ARG A 84 19.13 6.32 -2.08
C ARG A 84 19.03 5.18 -3.09
N ASP A 85 18.44 4.06 -2.71
CA ASP A 85 18.33 2.87 -3.57
C ASP A 85 17.22 3.03 -4.64
N LEU A 86 16.38 4.06 -4.53
CA LEU A 86 15.34 4.38 -5.51
C LEU A 86 15.90 4.97 -6.82
N GLY A 87 17.18 5.36 -6.85
CA GLY A 87 17.83 5.87 -8.05
C GLY A 87 17.35 7.25 -8.51
N LEU A 88 16.78 8.04 -7.61
CA LEU A 88 16.25 9.39 -7.90
C LEU A 88 17.24 10.52 -7.61
N GLY A 89 18.48 10.19 -7.22
CA GLY A 89 19.54 11.17 -6.94
C GLY A 89 19.50 11.80 -5.54
N TYR A 90 18.66 11.29 -4.63
CA TYR A 90 18.63 11.72 -3.24
C TYR A 90 19.63 10.91 -2.41
N ASP A 91 20.48 11.61 -1.65
CA ASP A 91 21.38 10.99 -0.68
C ASP A 91 20.73 10.99 0.71
N SER A 92 20.01 9.90 1.00
CA SER A 92 19.42 9.64 2.31
C SER A 92 19.40 8.14 2.61
N ASP A 93 19.73 7.79 3.85
CA ASP A 93 19.64 6.43 4.41
C ASP A 93 18.27 6.12 5.01
N GLU A 94 17.32 7.05 4.95
CA GLU A 94 15.97 6.82 5.47
C GLU A 94 15.28 5.66 4.74
N ILE A 95 14.58 4.82 5.51
CA ILE A 95 13.84 3.66 5.00
C ILE A 95 12.38 4.06 4.81
N VAL A 96 11.91 3.95 3.58
CA VAL A 96 10.52 4.25 3.21
C VAL A 96 9.78 2.99 2.80
N LEU A 97 8.48 2.93 3.09
CA LEU A 97 7.61 1.85 2.65
C LEU A 97 7.15 2.09 1.21
N PHE A 98 7.85 1.50 0.25
CA PHE A 98 7.56 1.64 -1.17
C PHE A 98 6.51 0.61 -1.62
N ARG A 99 5.41 1.08 -2.21
CA ARG A 99 4.34 0.24 -2.75
C ARG A 99 4.41 0.20 -4.27
N TYR A 100 4.21 -0.97 -4.85
CA TYR A 100 4.31 -1.20 -6.29
C TYR A 100 3.32 -2.26 -6.79
N CYS A 101 3.02 -2.22 -8.08
CA CYS A 101 2.04 -3.11 -8.69
C CYS A 101 2.71 -4.37 -9.26
N VAL A 102 2.15 -5.53 -8.91
CA VAL A 102 2.66 -6.84 -9.33
C VAL A 102 1.50 -7.72 -9.76
N GLY A 103 1.79 -8.63 -10.69
CA GLY A 103 0.86 -9.69 -11.07
C GLY A 103 0.47 -9.62 -12.53
N THR A 104 -0.46 -10.49 -12.88
CA THR A 104 -0.90 -10.74 -14.26
C THR A 104 -2.37 -10.38 -14.43
N CYS A 105 -2.75 -10.03 -15.66
CA CYS A 105 -4.09 -9.55 -15.98
C CYS A 105 -4.83 -10.52 -16.91
N TYR A 106 -4.81 -11.82 -16.61
CA TYR A 106 -5.47 -12.83 -17.45
C TYR A 106 -7.00 -12.69 -17.47
N SER A 107 -7.58 -12.29 -16.35
CA SER A 107 -9.03 -12.10 -16.19
C SER A 107 -9.56 -10.87 -16.92
N SER A 108 -8.72 -9.86 -17.17
CA SER A 108 -9.11 -8.59 -17.80
C SER A 108 -8.87 -8.53 -19.31
N ARG A 109 -8.51 -9.65 -19.95
CA ARG A 109 -8.29 -9.70 -21.41
C ARG A 109 -9.58 -9.43 -22.17
N LYS A 110 -9.48 -8.61 -23.22
CA LYS A 110 -10.56 -8.34 -24.18
C LYS A 110 -10.38 -9.19 -25.44
N ASN A 111 -11.40 -9.19 -26.31
CA ASN A 111 -11.33 -9.88 -27.62
C ASN A 111 -10.15 -9.41 -28.47
N TYR A 112 -9.79 -8.12 -28.36
CA TYR A 112 -8.60 -7.56 -29.00
C TYR A 112 -7.32 -8.31 -28.57
N ASP A 113 -7.10 -8.50 -27.27
CA ASP A 113 -5.90 -9.17 -26.74
C ASP A 113 -5.82 -10.63 -27.20
N VAL A 114 -6.97 -11.31 -27.27
CA VAL A 114 -7.07 -12.69 -27.74
C VAL A 114 -6.70 -12.78 -29.22
N ALA A 115 -7.29 -11.92 -30.06
CA ALA A 115 -7.02 -11.87 -31.49
C ALA A 115 -5.56 -11.48 -31.77
N LEU A 116 -5.05 -10.45 -31.08
CA LEU A 116 -3.67 -9.99 -31.20
C LEU A 116 -2.68 -11.10 -30.83
N LYS A 117 -2.93 -11.82 -29.73
CA LYS A 117 -2.11 -12.97 -29.34
C LYS A 117 -2.07 -14.04 -30.45
N ALA A 118 -3.22 -14.35 -31.06
CA ALA A 118 -3.30 -15.33 -32.15
C ALA A 118 -2.57 -14.85 -33.42
N LEU A 119 -2.70 -13.57 -33.77
CA LEU A 119 -1.99 -12.99 -34.92
C LEU A 119 -0.47 -12.98 -34.71
N MET A 120 -0.02 -12.71 -33.49
CA MET A 120 1.40 -12.80 -33.12
C MET A 120 1.91 -14.24 -33.15
N SER A 121 1.15 -15.22 -32.64
CA SER A 121 1.56 -16.63 -32.70
C SER A 121 1.61 -17.16 -34.13
N ASN A 122 0.73 -16.67 -35.00
CA ASN A 122 0.68 -17.03 -36.41
C ASN A 122 1.70 -16.26 -37.26
N GLY A 123 2.57 -15.44 -36.66
CA GLY A 123 3.60 -14.66 -37.35
C GLY A 123 3.06 -13.55 -38.24
N ARG A 124 1.77 -13.21 -38.14
CA ARG A 124 1.13 -12.14 -38.93
C ARG A 124 1.50 -10.75 -38.40
N ILE A 125 1.86 -10.67 -37.13
CA ILE A 125 2.31 -9.44 -36.45
C ILE A 125 3.62 -9.75 -35.71
N SER A 126 4.60 -8.86 -35.82
CA SER A 126 5.87 -9.00 -35.12
C SER A 126 5.69 -8.83 -33.61
N SER A 127 6.11 -9.84 -32.84
CA SER A 127 5.97 -9.87 -31.39
C SER A 127 6.84 -8.85 -30.65
N LYS A 128 7.86 -8.29 -31.31
CA LYS A 128 8.82 -7.36 -30.69
C LYS A 128 8.24 -5.97 -30.39
N LYS A 129 7.09 -5.62 -30.99
CA LYS A 129 6.54 -4.25 -30.93
C LYS A 129 5.26 -4.12 -30.11
N VAL A 130 4.61 -5.24 -29.73
CA VAL A 130 3.25 -5.19 -29.18
C VAL A 130 3.09 -6.17 -28.02
N SER A 131 2.51 -5.72 -26.91
CA SER A 131 2.09 -6.58 -25.81
C SER A 131 0.72 -7.20 -26.12
N SER A 132 0.60 -8.53 -25.99
CA SER A 132 -0.65 -9.25 -26.20
C SER A 132 -1.52 -9.35 -24.92
N GLN A 133 -1.15 -8.65 -23.86
CA GLN A 133 -1.77 -8.76 -22.54
C GLN A 133 -1.83 -7.37 -21.88
N PRO A 134 -2.93 -7.07 -21.17
CA PRO A 134 -2.97 -5.91 -20.29
C PRO A 134 -1.85 -5.98 -19.24
N CYS A 135 -1.29 -4.82 -18.92
CA CYS A 135 -0.24 -4.67 -17.91
C CYS A 135 -0.84 -4.30 -16.56
N CYS A 136 -0.27 -4.81 -15.47
CA CYS A 136 -0.61 -4.36 -14.12
C CYS A 136 0.12 -3.04 -13.83
N ARG A 137 -0.62 -1.93 -13.73
CA ARG A 137 -0.05 -0.58 -13.55
C ARG A 137 -0.73 0.17 -12.41
N PRO A 138 -0.03 1.13 -11.78
CA PRO A 138 -0.65 1.99 -10.78
C PRO A 138 -1.69 2.90 -11.42
N THR A 139 -2.84 3.03 -10.77
CA THR A 139 -3.90 3.99 -11.16
C THR A 139 -3.89 5.25 -10.30
N ARG A 140 -3.27 5.17 -9.12
CA ARG A 140 -3.09 6.26 -8.16
C ARG A 140 -1.74 6.12 -7.47
N TYR A 141 -1.23 7.24 -6.99
CA TYR A 141 0.07 7.29 -6.30
C TYR A 141 -0.02 8.10 -5.02
N GLU A 142 0.91 7.82 -4.12
CA GLU A 142 1.12 8.50 -2.85
C GLU A 142 2.43 9.29 -2.90
N THR A 143 2.48 10.35 -2.10
CA THR A 143 3.69 11.14 -1.88
C THR A 143 4.50 10.54 -0.74
N VAL A 144 5.83 10.63 -0.82
CA VAL A 144 6.73 10.18 0.25
C VAL A 144 7.58 11.37 0.68
N SER A 145 7.65 11.60 1.99
CA SER A 145 8.48 12.62 2.61
C SER A 145 9.55 11.94 3.46
N PHE A 146 10.77 12.46 3.40
CA PHE A 146 11.94 11.96 4.13
C PHE A 146 12.91 13.12 4.38
N MET A 147 13.90 12.89 5.23
CA MET A 147 14.97 13.82 5.54
C MET A 147 16.24 13.44 4.76
N ASP A 148 16.89 14.42 4.16
CA ASP A 148 18.18 14.20 3.47
C ASP A 148 19.37 14.24 4.45
N ALA A 149 20.57 13.95 3.94
CA ALA A 149 21.81 14.01 4.72
C ALA A 149 22.11 15.40 5.33
N GLN A 150 21.49 16.46 4.82
CA GLN A 150 21.64 17.84 5.28
C GLN A 150 20.51 18.23 6.24
N THR A 151 19.82 17.24 6.83
CA THR A 151 18.70 17.40 7.75
C THR A 151 17.54 18.25 7.21
N THR A 152 17.41 18.30 5.88
CA THR A 152 16.34 19.03 5.19
C THR A 152 15.23 18.08 4.77
N TRP A 153 13.99 18.48 5.01
CA TRP A 153 12.82 17.72 4.60
C TRP A 153 12.62 17.81 3.08
N GLN A 154 12.58 16.65 2.45
CA GLN A 154 12.26 16.49 1.04
C GLN A 154 10.91 15.79 0.89
N THR A 155 10.22 16.03 -0.23
CA THR A 155 8.94 15.38 -0.53
C THR A 155 8.87 15.06 -2.01
N ILE A 156 8.77 13.78 -2.33
CA ILE A 156 8.63 13.29 -3.70
C ILE A 156 7.16 12.94 -3.95
N LYS A 157 6.56 13.61 -4.92
CA LYS A 157 5.20 13.33 -5.35
C LYS A 157 5.17 12.17 -6.35
N TRP A 158 4.07 11.42 -6.34
CA TRP A 158 3.81 10.32 -7.29
C TRP A 158 4.85 9.18 -7.25
N LEU A 159 5.39 8.89 -6.07
CA LEU A 159 6.46 7.91 -5.92
C LEU A 159 5.91 6.49 -5.70
N SER A 160 5.06 6.33 -4.70
CA SER A 160 4.57 5.03 -4.24
C SER A 160 3.19 4.73 -4.82
N ALA A 161 2.90 3.51 -5.24
CA ALA A 161 1.59 3.16 -5.79
C ALA A 161 0.52 3.10 -4.67
N ALA A 162 -0.63 3.73 -4.89
CA ALA A 162 -1.77 3.67 -3.97
C ALA A 162 -2.77 2.56 -4.36
N ASN A 163 -2.89 2.28 -5.65
CA ASN A 163 -3.81 1.28 -6.18
C ASN A 163 -3.34 0.74 -7.53
N CYS A 164 -3.65 -0.51 -7.83
CA CYS A 164 -3.24 -1.21 -9.05
C CYS A 164 -4.45 -1.66 -9.86
N SER A 165 -4.34 -1.60 -11.19
CA SER A 165 -5.35 -2.13 -12.09
C SER A 165 -4.73 -2.62 -13.40
N CYS A 166 -5.49 -3.45 -14.10
CA CYS A 166 -5.14 -3.94 -15.42
C CYS A 166 -5.48 -2.90 -16.48
N VAL A 167 -4.44 -2.37 -17.14
CA VAL A 167 -4.56 -1.40 -18.23
C VAL A 167 -4.09 -2.03 -19.54
N GLY A 168 -4.85 -1.84 -20.60
CA GLY A 168 -4.58 -2.38 -21.94
C GLY A 168 -4.83 -1.33 -23.01
#